data_AF-A0A0F7U573-F1
#
_entry.id   AF-A0A0F7U573-F1
#
_cell.length_a   1.000
_cell.length_b   1.000
_cell.length_c   1.000
_cell.angle_alpha   90.00
_cell.angle_beta   90.00
_cell.angle_gamma   90.00
#
_symmetry.space_group_name_H-M   'P 1'
#
loop_
_entity.id
_entity.type
_entity.pdbx_description
1 polymer ?
#
loop_
_entity_poly.entity_id
_entity_poly.type
_entity_poly.pdbx_seq_one_letter_code
_entity_poly.pdbx_strand_id
1 'polypeptide(L)'
;MIVKDLFQEQCIPWEDITQNHIDAAWRAARDFLQHAVSYVADGATSKTLFHKVLLPALGGLRHTLEKASGSFLMSHQRGHPITYNHYFTESLQDTRADRQKEAFREALQSYFGVDSLSTSHSVEHPINLRGLFNTLLQKTVPDMTRFASEEALDCMLAYYKVALKRFVDDIATEVIEVKLLSELPTLFTPISAFEMPKELVTQIAGESEESQSLREQLNKKLWVLTKGSDTCRRFVGIRGLDPNDTIDDKKPQGLTALSDKSYCSIELSEEDVAIESESDNEHPTPRSPAIPDQTAKTEFDHEGHTTEPEQLSAAHVRATIIKRGKKKEKAAAKMQSPVEPEFEYPA
;
A
#
# COMPACT_ATOMS: atom_id res chain seq x y z
N MET A 1 36.36 1.28 -11.98
CA MET A 1 36.20 0.35 -13.12
C MET A 1 34.98 0.84 -13.82
N ILE A 2 35.05 1.21 -15.09
CA ILE A 2 34.03 2.05 -15.76
C ILE A 2 32.59 1.56 -15.53
N VAL A 3 32.35 0.25 -15.58
CA VAL A 3 31.03 -0.36 -15.30
C VAL A 3 30.51 -0.09 -13.88
N LYS A 4 31.38 -0.16 -12.88
CA LYS A 4 31.04 0.15 -11.48
C LYS A 4 30.65 1.61 -11.35
N ASP A 5 31.45 2.49 -11.91
CA ASP A 5 31.30 3.93 -11.75
C ASP A 5 29.99 4.38 -12.44
N LEU A 6 29.71 3.85 -13.64
CA LEU A 6 28.43 4.02 -14.34
C LEU A 6 27.24 3.47 -13.53
N PHE A 7 27.37 2.28 -12.94
CA PHE A 7 26.30 1.70 -12.12
C PHE A 7 25.99 2.57 -10.90
N GLN A 8 27.02 3.06 -10.20
CA GLN A 8 26.86 3.93 -9.04
C GLN A 8 26.12 5.21 -9.41
N GLU A 9 26.46 5.85 -10.53
CA GLU A 9 25.75 7.03 -11.03
C GLU A 9 24.28 6.74 -11.33
N GLN A 10 23.96 5.58 -11.93
CA GLN A 10 22.58 5.20 -12.22
C GLN A 10 21.76 4.86 -10.96
N CYS A 11 22.41 4.46 -9.87
CA CYS A 11 21.75 4.06 -8.62
C CYS A 11 21.53 5.21 -7.63
N ILE A 12 22.02 6.43 -7.91
CA ILE A 12 21.77 7.61 -7.06
C ILE A 12 20.28 7.79 -6.72
N PRO A 13 19.33 7.67 -7.67
CA PRO A 13 17.91 7.89 -7.38
C PRO A 13 17.29 6.84 -6.44
N TRP A 14 17.94 5.70 -6.19
CA TRP A 14 17.35 4.63 -5.38
C TRP A 14 17.15 5.05 -3.93
N GLU A 15 18.00 5.95 -3.42
CA GLU A 15 17.88 6.45 -2.05
C GLU A 15 16.56 7.20 -1.85
N ASP A 16 16.29 8.22 -2.66
CA ASP A 16 15.07 9.01 -2.60
C ASP A 16 13.82 8.15 -2.82
N ILE A 17 13.87 7.22 -3.79
CA ILE A 17 12.74 6.32 -4.09
C ILE A 17 12.45 5.42 -2.88
N THR A 18 13.49 4.86 -2.27
CA THR A 18 13.36 3.94 -1.14
C THR A 18 12.84 4.67 0.09
N GLN A 19 13.39 5.86 0.40
CA GLN A 19 12.92 6.68 1.51
C GLN A 19 11.44 7.05 1.34
N ASN A 20 11.03 7.48 0.15
CA ASN A 20 9.62 7.78 -0.14
C ASN A 20 8.71 6.56 0.03
N HIS A 21 9.16 5.37 -0.39
CA HIS A 21 8.41 4.14 -0.23
C HIS A 21 8.25 3.74 1.25
N ILE A 22 9.34 3.80 2.02
CA ILE A 22 9.32 3.52 3.46
C ILE A 22 8.40 4.50 4.19
N ASP A 23 8.46 5.78 3.85
CA ASP A 23 7.58 6.80 4.40
C ASP A 23 6.10 6.50 4.09
N ALA A 24 5.79 6.08 2.88
CA ALA A 24 4.44 5.70 2.50
C ALA A 24 3.94 4.47 3.26
N ALA A 25 4.76 3.42 3.36
CA ALA A 25 4.43 2.21 4.11
C ALA A 25 4.25 2.47 5.61
N TRP A 26 5.15 3.26 6.20
CA TRP A 26 5.06 3.65 7.61
C TRP A 26 3.79 4.47 7.89
N ARG A 27 3.44 5.42 7.01
CA ARG A 27 2.18 6.19 7.14
C ARG A 27 0.97 5.26 7.05
N ALA A 28 0.95 4.33 6.10
CA ALA A 28 -0.14 3.36 5.98
C ALA A 28 -0.29 2.50 7.25
N ALA A 29 0.80 2.00 7.81
CA ALA A 29 0.79 1.23 9.05
C ALA A 29 0.32 2.05 10.26
N ARG A 30 0.79 3.30 10.37
CA ARG A 30 0.35 4.25 11.39
C ARG A 30 -1.16 4.52 11.28
N ASP A 31 -1.63 4.82 10.08
CA ASP A 31 -3.03 5.15 9.84
C ASP A 31 -3.91 3.93 10.11
N PHE A 32 -3.50 2.72 9.71
CA PHE A 32 -4.19 1.48 10.06
C PHE A 32 -4.34 1.32 11.58
N LEU A 33 -3.27 1.48 12.35
CA LEU A 33 -3.33 1.38 13.81
C LEU A 33 -4.24 2.44 14.43
N GLN A 34 -4.22 3.66 13.89
CA GLN A 34 -5.11 4.73 14.36
C GLN A 34 -6.58 4.34 14.15
N HIS A 35 -6.94 3.81 12.98
CA HIS A 35 -8.29 3.35 12.69
C HIS A 35 -8.68 2.16 13.60
N ALA A 36 -7.80 1.17 13.74
CA ALA A 36 -8.04 0.00 14.58
C ALA A 36 -8.31 0.38 16.04
N VAL A 37 -7.52 1.29 16.61
CA VAL A 37 -7.70 1.75 17.99
C VAL A 37 -8.95 2.61 18.14
N SER A 38 -9.25 3.47 17.17
CA SER A 38 -10.48 4.27 17.17
C SER A 38 -11.76 3.44 17.07
N TYR A 39 -11.68 2.25 16.47
CA TYR A 39 -12.80 1.33 16.37
C TYR A 39 -13.05 0.57 17.69
N VAL A 40 -11.98 0.21 18.41
CA VAL A 40 -12.07 -0.61 19.62
C VAL A 40 -12.27 0.21 20.89
N ALA A 41 -11.72 1.43 20.96
CA ALA A 41 -11.74 2.27 22.15
C ALA A 41 -12.57 3.54 21.94
N ASP A 42 -13.06 4.13 23.04
CA ASP A 42 -13.73 5.43 23.01
C ASP A 42 -12.75 6.54 22.59
N GLY A 43 -13.29 7.68 22.16
CA GLY A 43 -12.48 8.75 21.57
C GLY A 43 -11.39 9.32 22.48
N ALA A 44 -11.57 9.30 23.81
CA ALA A 44 -10.55 9.79 24.74
C ALA A 44 -9.43 8.75 24.91
N THR A 45 -9.80 7.50 25.22
CA THR A 45 -8.86 6.38 25.37
C THR A 45 -8.08 6.10 24.09
N SER A 46 -8.74 6.18 22.92
CA SER A 46 -8.11 5.97 21.63
C SER A 46 -6.98 6.96 21.37
N LYS A 47 -7.24 8.26 21.58
CA LYS A 47 -6.25 9.33 21.39
C LYS A 47 -5.07 9.18 22.34
N THR A 48 -5.33 8.97 23.63
CA THR A 48 -4.27 8.85 24.65
C THR A 48 -3.42 7.61 24.43
N LEU A 49 -4.03 6.44 24.17
CA LEU A 49 -3.33 5.20 23.86
C LEU A 49 -2.45 5.37 22.61
N PHE A 50 -3.00 5.94 21.54
CA PHE A 50 -2.27 6.13 20.30
C PHE A 50 -1.05 7.05 20.48
N HIS A 51 -1.23 8.21 21.13
CA HIS A 51 -0.15 9.18 21.30
C HIS A 51 0.90 8.76 22.33
N LYS A 52 0.52 8.06 23.40
CA LYS A 52 1.44 7.73 24.51
C LYS A 52 2.14 6.39 24.33
N VAL A 53 1.55 5.44 23.62
CA VAL A 53 2.07 4.06 23.51
C VAL A 53 2.44 3.74 22.07
N LEU A 54 1.50 3.85 21.14
CA LEU A 54 1.69 3.36 19.77
C LEU A 54 2.60 4.27 18.94
N LEU A 55 2.43 5.59 19.03
CA LEU A 55 3.21 6.54 18.25
C LEU A 55 4.71 6.51 18.62
N PRO A 56 5.13 6.46 19.90
CA PRO A 56 6.53 6.23 20.26
C PRO A 56 7.07 4.90 19.74
N ALA A 57 6.30 3.82 19.84
CA ALA A 57 6.73 2.49 19.38
C ALA A 57 6.91 2.46 17.85
N LEU A 58 5.98 3.06 17.09
CA LEU A 58 6.10 3.29 15.65
C LEU A 58 7.29 4.17 15.27
N GLY A 59 7.64 5.14 16.12
CA GLY A 59 8.84 5.96 15.96
C GLY A 59 10.14 5.14 16.07
N GLY A 60 10.21 4.23 17.04
CA GLY A 60 11.32 3.28 17.16
C GLY A 60 11.42 2.35 15.95
N LEU A 61 10.27 1.91 15.44
CA LEU A 61 10.20 1.07 14.24
C LEU A 61 10.68 1.80 12.99
N ARG A 62 10.30 3.07 12.83
CA ARG A 62 10.78 3.94 11.76
C ARG A 62 12.30 4.02 11.73
N HIS A 63 12.93 4.25 12.89
CA HIS A 63 14.39 4.32 12.96
C HIS A 63 15.05 2.99 12.54
N THR A 64 14.44 1.86 12.91
CA THR A 64 14.90 0.52 12.51
C THR A 64 14.80 0.32 10.99
N LEU A 65 13.71 0.77 10.37
CA LEU A 65 13.50 0.73 8.91
C LEU A 65 14.52 1.59 8.17
N GLU A 66 14.71 2.84 8.61
CA GLU A 66 15.68 3.76 8.02
C GLU A 66 17.11 3.20 8.10
N LYS A 67 17.50 2.64 9.26
CA LYS A 67 18.80 1.99 9.43
C LYS A 67 18.97 0.77 8.52
N ALA A 68 17.96 -0.09 8.42
CA ALA A 68 18.00 -1.28 7.57
C ALA A 68 18.13 -0.88 6.09
N SER A 69 17.28 0.02 5.60
CA SER A 69 17.29 0.50 4.22
C SER A 69 18.61 1.17 3.83
N GLY A 70 19.21 1.94 4.73
CA GLY A 70 20.53 2.52 4.53
C GLY A 70 21.61 1.46 4.31
N SER A 71 21.55 0.32 5.00
CA SER A 71 22.51 -0.77 4.82
C SER A 71 22.41 -1.45 3.43
N PHE A 72 21.18 -1.63 2.92
CA PHE A 72 20.94 -2.18 1.58
C PHE A 72 21.39 -1.19 0.50
N LEU A 73 21.09 0.10 0.65
CA LEU A 73 21.54 1.15 -0.26
C LEU A 73 23.08 1.22 -0.33
N MET A 74 23.75 1.16 0.82
CA MET A 74 25.23 1.20 0.87
C MET A 74 25.88 0.02 0.14
N SER A 75 25.23 -1.15 0.15
CA SER A 75 25.72 -2.34 -0.55
C SER A 75 25.79 -2.12 -2.07
N HIS A 76 24.83 -1.38 -2.65
CA HIS A 76 24.81 -1.06 -4.07
C HIS A 76 25.59 0.22 -4.43
N GLN A 77 25.59 1.22 -3.54
CA GLN A 77 26.27 2.49 -3.79
C GLN A 77 27.78 2.41 -3.57
N ARG A 78 28.29 1.58 -2.64
CA ARG A 78 29.73 1.50 -2.32
C ARG A 78 30.36 0.16 -2.73
N GLY A 79 29.56 -0.89 -2.82
CA GLY A 79 30.00 -2.24 -3.16
C GLY A 79 30.56 -2.38 -4.58
N HIS A 80 31.20 -3.51 -4.86
CA HIS A 80 31.59 -3.87 -6.22
C HIS A 80 30.43 -4.60 -6.90
N PRO A 81 30.10 -4.28 -8.16
CA PRO A 81 29.06 -4.98 -8.89
C PRO A 81 29.50 -6.41 -9.18
N ILE A 82 28.96 -7.38 -8.43
CA ILE A 82 29.21 -8.81 -8.60
C ILE A 82 27.86 -9.51 -8.75
N THR A 83 27.73 -10.37 -9.76
CA THR A 83 26.55 -11.23 -9.95
C THR A 83 26.97 -12.57 -10.52
N TYR A 84 26.37 -13.63 -9.99
CA TYR A 84 26.47 -15.00 -10.53
C TYR A 84 25.16 -15.43 -11.21
N ASN A 85 24.21 -14.51 -11.37
CA ASN A 85 22.93 -14.80 -11.97
C ASN A 85 23.08 -14.94 -13.50
N HIS A 86 22.64 -16.06 -14.07
CA HIS A 86 22.65 -16.35 -15.51
C HIS A 86 21.89 -15.30 -16.34
N TYR A 87 20.87 -14.65 -15.76
CA TYR A 87 20.16 -13.55 -16.40
C TYR A 87 21.08 -12.40 -16.84
N PHE A 88 22.21 -12.20 -16.15
CA PHE A 88 23.21 -11.21 -16.57
C PHE A 88 23.82 -11.57 -17.92
N THR A 89 24.30 -12.81 -18.05
CA THR A 89 24.95 -13.28 -19.29
C THR A 89 23.95 -13.38 -20.43
N GLU A 90 22.72 -13.82 -20.16
CA GLU A 90 21.64 -13.86 -21.16
C GLU A 90 21.27 -12.45 -21.63
N SER A 91 21.01 -11.53 -20.71
CA SER A 91 20.68 -10.14 -21.06
C SER A 91 21.77 -9.46 -21.89
N LEU A 92 23.04 -9.79 -21.60
CA LEU A 92 24.18 -9.27 -22.35
C LEU A 92 24.26 -9.88 -23.75
N GLN A 93 24.04 -11.19 -23.88
CA GLN A 93 23.99 -11.87 -25.18
C GLN A 93 22.84 -11.35 -26.04
N ASP A 94 21.66 -11.18 -25.46
CA ASP A 94 20.49 -10.63 -26.15
C ASP A 94 20.76 -9.21 -26.66
N THR A 95 21.33 -8.36 -25.80
CA THR A 95 21.65 -6.96 -26.17
C THR A 95 22.68 -6.91 -27.32
N ARG A 96 23.70 -7.79 -27.28
CA ARG A 96 24.69 -7.91 -28.36
C ARG A 96 24.06 -8.44 -29.65
N ALA A 97 23.21 -9.46 -29.56
CA ALA A 97 22.52 -10.04 -30.70
C ALA A 97 21.57 -9.05 -31.36
N ASP A 98 20.81 -8.29 -30.58
CA ASP A 98 19.92 -7.22 -31.06
C ASP A 98 20.71 -6.13 -31.80
N ARG A 99 21.85 -5.69 -31.24
CA ARG A 99 22.72 -4.71 -31.91
C ARG A 99 23.28 -5.25 -33.23
N GLN A 100 23.76 -6.48 -33.26
CA GLN A 100 24.29 -7.10 -34.48
C GLN A 100 23.20 -7.26 -35.54
N LYS A 101 22.00 -7.71 -35.14
CA LYS A 101 20.84 -7.81 -36.01
C LYS A 101 20.47 -6.47 -36.62
N GLU A 102 20.50 -5.41 -35.82
CA GLU A 102 20.21 -4.05 -36.27
C GLU A 102 21.29 -3.52 -37.24
N ALA A 103 22.57 -3.75 -36.94
CA ALA A 103 23.67 -3.39 -37.82
C ALA A 103 23.56 -4.11 -39.19
N PHE A 104 23.22 -5.40 -39.19
CA PHE A 104 22.95 -6.16 -40.42
C PHE A 104 21.73 -5.66 -41.15
N ARG A 105 20.64 -5.34 -40.43
CA ARG A 105 19.43 -4.76 -41.02
C ARG A 105 19.76 -3.49 -41.78
N GLU A 106 20.46 -2.56 -41.15
CA GLU A 106 20.86 -1.30 -41.81
C GLU A 106 21.84 -1.50 -42.96
N ALA A 107 22.78 -2.45 -42.84
CA ALA A 107 23.72 -2.76 -43.92
C ALA A 107 22.98 -3.31 -45.16
N LEU A 108 22.03 -4.23 -44.95
CA LEU A 108 21.20 -4.79 -46.00
C LEU A 108 20.30 -3.72 -46.64
N GLN A 109 19.66 -2.87 -45.83
CA GLN A 109 18.85 -1.76 -46.33
C GLN A 109 19.66 -0.79 -47.19
N SER A 110 20.88 -0.44 -46.75
CA SER A 110 21.78 0.43 -47.50
C SER A 110 22.24 -0.20 -48.81
N TYR A 111 22.63 -1.49 -48.78
CA TYR A 111 23.11 -2.20 -49.98
C TYR A 111 22.03 -2.35 -51.04
N PHE A 112 20.79 -2.68 -50.63
CA PHE A 112 19.67 -2.85 -51.55
C PHE A 112 18.91 -1.55 -51.86
N GLY A 113 19.16 -0.46 -51.12
CA GLY A 113 18.46 0.82 -51.28
C GLY A 113 16.99 0.75 -50.88
N VAL A 114 16.66 -0.02 -49.84
CA VAL A 114 15.27 -0.32 -49.44
C VAL A 114 14.99 0.15 -48.01
N ASP A 115 13.82 0.76 -47.79
CA ASP A 115 13.41 1.29 -46.48
C ASP A 115 13.03 0.21 -45.47
N SER A 116 12.63 -0.99 -45.92
CA SER A 116 12.21 -2.12 -45.07
C SER A 116 12.54 -3.49 -45.66
N LEU A 117 13.08 -4.38 -44.82
CA LEU A 117 13.34 -5.79 -45.15
C LEU A 117 12.13 -6.71 -44.92
N SER A 118 10.98 -6.16 -44.51
CA SER A 118 9.76 -6.91 -44.22
C SER A 118 8.92 -7.22 -45.47
N THR A 119 9.24 -6.62 -46.61
CA THR A 119 8.51 -6.76 -47.87
C THR A 119 9.40 -7.44 -48.90
N SER A 120 8.85 -8.36 -49.69
CA SER A 120 9.57 -8.95 -50.82
C SER A 120 9.76 -7.92 -51.92
N HIS A 121 11.00 -7.73 -52.34
CA HIS A 121 11.36 -6.88 -53.47
C HIS A 121 11.98 -7.75 -54.57
N SER A 122 11.52 -7.58 -55.82
CA SER A 122 12.17 -8.20 -56.98
C SER A 122 13.45 -7.44 -57.30
N VAL A 123 14.58 -8.14 -57.24
CA VAL A 123 15.87 -7.57 -57.65
C VAL A 123 16.10 -7.94 -59.11
N GLU A 124 15.93 -6.98 -60.01
CA GLU A 124 16.04 -7.16 -61.47
C GLU A 124 17.50 -7.24 -61.98
N HIS A 125 18.48 -7.10 -61.08
CA HIS A 125 19.90 -7.04 -61.41
C HIS A 125 20.72 -8.11 -60.67
N PRO A 126 21.83 -8.59 -61.24
CA PRO A 126 22.70 -9.56 -60.59
C PRO A 126 23.30 -8.98 -59.30
N ILE A 127 23.05 -9.66 -58.17
CA ILE A 127 23.53 -9.25 -56.86
C ILE A 127 25.04 -9.55 -56.73
N ASN A 128 25.83 -8.52 -56.39
CA ASN A 128 27.24 -8.71 -56.12
C ASN A 128 27.44 -9.21 -54.68
N LEU A 129 27.45 -10.54 -54.51
CA LEU A 129 27.62 -11.20 -53.21
C LEU A 129 28.91 -10.76 -52.48
N ARG A 130 29.98 -10.47 -53.21
CA ARG A 130 31.24 -10.00 -52.62
C ARG A 130 31.12 -8.58 -52.09
N GLY A 131 30.42 -7.71 -52.81
CA GLY A 131 30.08 -6.36 -52.37
C GLY A 131 29.20 -6.38 -51.12
N LEU A 132 28.18 -7.25 -51.12
CA LEU A 132 27.30 -7.45 -49.97
C LEU A 132 28.09 -7.93 -48.74
N PHE A 133 28.92 -8.95 -48.91
CA PHE A 133 29.79 -9.45 -47.83
C PHE A 133 30.69 -8.35 -47.26
N ASN A 134 31.31 -7.54 -48.13
CA ASN A 134 32.15 -6.43 -47.71
C ASN A 134 31.36 -5.35 -46.95
N THR A 135 30.14 -5.01 -47.36
CA THR A 135 29.31 -4.04 -46.63
C THR A 135 28.91 -4.52 -45.24
N LEU A 136 28.62 -5.82 -45.08
CA LEU A 136 28.36 -6.43 -43.78
C LEU A 136 29.62 -6.43 -42.91
N LEU A 137 30.78 -6.77 -43.49
CA LEU A 137 32.05 -6.83 -42.78
C LEU A 137 32.49 -5.43 -42.31
N GLN A 138 32.33 -4.41 -43.15
CA GLN A 138 32.78 -3.04 -42.87
C GLN A 138 31.98 -2.38 -41.74
N LYS A 139 30.67 -2.67 -41.64
CA LYS A 139 29.86 -2.29 -40.47
C LYS A 139 30.19 -3.10 -39.21
N THR A 140 30.90 -4.21 -39.35
CA THR A 140 31.29 -5.08 -38.23
C THR A 140 32.63 -4.68 -37.60
N VAL A 141 33.52 -3.97 -38.31
CA VAL A 141 34.81 -3.52 -37.76
C VAL A 141 34.57 -2.36 -36.79
N PRO A 142 34.73 -2.56 -35.47
CA PRO A 142 34.44 -1.51 -34.51
C PRO A 142 35.62 -0.55 -34.38
N ASP A 143 35.34 0.73 -34.18
CA ASP A 143 36.25 1.60 -33.43
C ASP A 143 36.40 0.99 -32.03
N MET A 144 37.63 0.61 -31.66
CA MET A 144 37.92 -0.09 -30.41
C MET A 144 37.46 0.69 -29.17
N THR A 145 37.56 2.02 -29.20
CA THR A 145 37.12 2.87 -28.09
C THR A 145 35.60 2.87 -27.99
N ARG A 146 34.93 3.03 -29.13
CA ARG A 146 33.46 2.97 -29.20
C ARG A 146 32.94 1.60 -28.74
N PHE A 147 33.53 0.52 -29.23
CA PHE A 147 33.16 -0.84 -28.83
C PHE A 147 33.33 -1.04 -27.33
N ALA A 148 34.47 -0.65 -26.75
CA ALA A 148 34.69 -0.75 -25.31
C ALA A 148 33.66 0.05 -24.50
N SER A 149 33.26 1.23 -24.99
CA SER A 149 32.24 2.06 -24.33
C SER A 149 30.84 1.45 -24.41
N GLU A 150 30.46 0.89 -25.56
CA GLU A 150 29.18 0.20 -25.75
C GLU A 150 29.11 -1.07 -24.90
N GLU A 151 30.20 -1.85 -24.86
CA GLU A 151 30.30 -3.04 -24.02
C GLU A 151 30.21 -2.72 -22.52
N ALA A 152 30.85 -1.64 -22.07
CA ALA A 152 30.75 -1.20 -20.68
C ALA A 152 29.31 -0.78 -20.33
N LEU A 153 28.62 -0.11 -21.24
CA LEU A 153 27.22 0.29 -21.08
C LEU A 153 26.30 -0.94 -21.02
N ASP A 154 26.48 -1.91 -21.91
CA ASP A 154 25.67 -3.12 -21.95
C ASP A 154 25.87 -3.97 -20.69
N CYS A 155 27.12 -4.13 -20.24
CA CYS A 155 27.42 -4.79 -18.98
C CYS A 155 26.75 -4.07 -17.80
N MET A 156 26.83 -2.74 -17.76
CA MET A 156 26.21 -1.97 -16.69
C MET A 156 24.68 -2.14 -16.71
N LEU A 157 24.03 -2.05 -17.87
CA LEU A 157 22.58 -2.20 -18.01
C LEU A 157 22.10 -3.61 -17.66
N ALA A 158 22.81 -4.65 -18.11
CA ALA A 158 22.51 -6.03 -17.77
C ALA A 158 22.64 -6.26 -16.26
N TYR A 159 23.70 -5.73 -15.63
CA TYR A 159 23.87 -5.80 -14.19
C TYR A 159 22.79 -5.03 -13.44
N TYR A 160 22.47 -3.81 -13.89
CA TYR A 160 21.45 -2.96 -13.29
C TYR A 160 20.08 -3.66 -13.25
N LYS A 161 19.68 -4.36 -14.32
CA LYS A 161 18.43 -5.15 -14.34
C LYS A 161 18.39 -6.21 -13.24
N VAL A 162 19.49 -6.92 -13.03
CA VAL A 162 19.57 -7.96 -11.99
C VAL A 162 19.58 -7.33 -10.60
N ALA A 163 20.40 -6.30 -10.40
CA ALA A 163 20.51 -5.61 -9.12
C ALA A 163 19.19 -4.93 -8.72
N LEU A 164 18.49 -4.29 -9.66
CA LEU A 164 17.22 -3.62 -9.40
C LEU A 164 16.15 -4.61 -8.89
N LYS A 165 16.00 -5.76 -9.55
CA LYS A 165 15.03 -6.78 -9.13
C LYS A 165 15.32 -7.25 -7.70
N ARG A 166 16.58 -7.60 -7.43
CA ARG A 166 17.01 -8.01 -6.10
C ARG A 166 16.76 -6.93 -5.05
N PHE A 167 17.13 -5.69 -5.36
CA PHE A 167 16.96 -4.57 -4.44
C PHE A 167 15.48 -4.32 -4.11
N VAL A 168 14.59 -4.37 -5.10
CA VAL A 168 13.15 -4.22 -4.88
C VAL A 168 12.62 -5.33 -3.99
N ASP A 169 13.01 -6.58 -4.26
CA ASP A 169 12.61 -7.73 -3.44
C ASP A 169 13.15 -7.58 -2.01
N ASP A 170 14.44 -7.26 -1.85
CA ASP A 170 15.09 -7.07 -0.54
C ASP A 170 14.40 -5.95 0.28
N ILE A 171 14.05 -4.82 -0.34
CA ILE A 171 13.31 -3.76 0.36
C ILE A 171 11.91 -4.23 0.77
N ALA A 172 11.18 -4.91 -0.13
CA ALA A 172 9.84 -5.38 0.17
C ALA A 172 9.86 -6.43 1.30
N THR A 173 10.71 -7.45 1.20
CA THR A 173 10.71 -8.57 2.15
C THR A 173 11.48 -8.25 3.41
N GLU A 174 12.71 -7.75 3.31
CA GLU A 174 13.58 -7.58 4.48
C GLU A 174 13.29 -6.28 5.23
N VAL A 175 12.85 -5.22 4.55
CA VAL A 175 12.56 -3.93 5.21
C VAL A 175 11.07 -3.84 5.54
N ILE A 176 10.16 -3.96 4.58
CA ILE A 176 8.73 -3.76 4.86
C ILE A 176 8.14 -4.97 5.60
N GLU A 177 8.19 -6.18 5.04
CA GLU A 177 7.54 -7.34 5.67
C GLU A 177 8.18 -7.68 7.02
N VAL A 178 9.50 -7.85 7.05
CA VAL A 178 10.20 -8.29 8.26
C VAL A 178 10.30 -7.17 9.30
N LYS A 179 10.71 -5.95 8.94
CA LYS A 179 10.92 -4.89 9.96
C LYS A 179 9.71 -4.04 10.25
N LEU A 180 8.73 -3.90 9.34
CA LEU A 180 7.50 -3.15 9.63
C LEU A 180 6.38 -4.11 10.02
N LEU A 181 5.96 -4.99 9.11
CA LEU A 181 4.72 -5.76 9.27
C LEU A 181 4.81 -6.83 10.36
N SER A 182 5.94 -7.54 10.48
CA SER A 182 6.10 -8.59 11.48
C SER A 182 6.16 -8.05 12.92
N GLU A 183 6.57 -6.79 13.08
CA GLU A 183 6.67 -6.10 14.37
C GLU A 183 5.39 -5.33 14.74
N LEU A 184 4.48 -5.07 13.79
CA LEU A 184 3.21 -4.39 14.11
C LEU A 184 2.41 -5.08 15.23
N PRO A 185 2.27 -6.43 15.24
CA PRO A 185 1.57 -7.13 16.31
C PRO A 185 2.29 -7.08 17.67
N THR A 186 3.62 -6.88 17.66
CA THR A 186 4.43 -6.84 18.89
C THR A 186 4.36 -5.48 19.58
N LEU A 187 3.91 -4.42 18.87
CA LEU A 187 3.81 -3.06 19.39
C LEU A 187 2.87 -2.92 20.58
N PHE A 188 1.78 -3.70 20.61
CA PHE A 188 0.81 -3.66 21.71
C PHE A 188 0.27 -5.05 21.99
N THR A 189 0.89 -5.71 22.96
CA THR A 189 0.55 -7.06 23.41
C THR A 189 -0.15 -7.03 24.76
N PRO A 190 -0.91 -8.08 25.13
CA PRO A 190 -1.51 -8.19 26.46
C PRO A 190 -0.47 -8.05 27.59
N ILE A 191 0.75 -8.52 27.36
CA ILE A 191 1.87 -8.38 28.31
C ILE A 191 2.25 -6.90 28.48
N SER A 192 2.44 -6.17 27.38
CA SER A 192 2.75 -4.74 27.44
C SER A 192 1.65 -3.91 28.11
N ALA A 193 0.38 -4.33 27.96
CA ALA A 193 -0.75 -3.70 28.64
C ALA A 193 -0.76 -4.02 30.15
N PHE A 194 -0.39 -5.23 30.54
CA PHE A 194 -0.30 -5.65 31.94
C PHE A 194 0.86 -4.98 32.69
N GLU A 195 2.02 -4.82 32.04
CA GLU A 195 3.21 -4.19 32.62
C GLU A 195 3.14 -2.65 32.65
N MET A 196 2.06 -2.08 32.13
CA MET A 196 1.87 -0.64 32.05
C MET A 196 1.80 0.00 33.45
N PRO A 197 2.56 1.09 33.71
CA PRO A 197 2.54 1.75 35.01
C PRO A 197 1.16 2.36 35.30
N LYS A 198 0.77 2.36 36.58
CA LYS A 198 -0.57 2.78 37.03
C LYS A 198 -0.89 4.21 36.61
N GLU A 199 0.11 5.09 36.59
CA GLU A 199 0.00 6.47 36.15
C GLU A 199 -0.34 6.57 34.66
N LEU A 200 0.19 5.68 33.82
CA LEU A 200 -0.13 5.64 32.40
C LEU A 200 -1.51 5.01 32.16
N VAL A 201 -1.86 3.96 32.90
CA VAL A 201 -3.20 3.33 32.83
C VAL A 201 -4.28 4.34 33.22
N THR A 202 -4.07 5.12 34.28
CA THR A 202 -5.01 6.19 34.69
C THR A 202 -5.07 7.33 33.69
N GLN A 203 -3.99 7.66 32.98
CA GLN A 203 -4.06 8.62 31.87
C GLN A 203 -4.79 8.10 30.63
N ILE A 204 -4.73 6.79 30.38
CA ILE A 204 -5.34 6.18 29.19
C ILE A 204 -6.83 5.88 29.43
N ALA A 205 -7.15 5.21 30.53
CA ALA A 205 -8.49 4.67 30.83
C ALA A 205 -9.06 5.19 32.16
N GLY A 206 -8.43 6.19 32.79
CA GLY A 206 -8.98 6.80 34.00
C GLY A 206 -10.21 7.63 33.68
N GLU A 207 -11.27 7.43 34.47
CA GLU A 207 -12.46 8.28 34.40
C GLU A 207 -12.11 9.72 34.80
N SER A 208 -12.61 10.71 34.06
CA SER A 208 -12.50 12.12 34.44
C SER A 208 -13.30 12.40 35.72
N GLU A 209 -12.90 13.42 36.49
CA GLU A 209 -13.62 13.83 37.70
C GLU A 209 -15.09 14.18 37.39
N GLU A 210 -15.33 14.82 36.24
CA GLU A 210 -16.68 15.08 35.73
C GLU A 210 -17.48 13.79 35.51
N SER A 211 -16.87 12.79 34.84
CA SER A 211 -17.51 11.49 34.60
C SER A 211 -17.79 10.74 35.90
N GLN A 212 -16.85 10.79 36.86
CA GLN A 212 -17.03 10.19 38.18
C GLN A 212 -18.19 10.86 38.92
N SER A 213 -18.24 12.19 38.94
CA SER A 213 -19.31 12.95 39.60
C SER A 213 -20.68 12.69 38.96
N LEU A 214 -20.74 12.62 37.62
CA LEU A 214 -21.95 12.32 36.88
C LEU A 214 -22.43 10.89 37.18
N ARG A 215 -21.51 9.92 37.21
CA ARG A 215 -21.81 8.53 37.57
C ARG A 215 -22.38 8.43 38.97
N GLU A 216 -21.84 9.16 39.94
CA GLU A 216 -22.39 9.22 41.29
C GLU A 216 -23.79 9.81 41.34
N GLN A 217 -24.04 10.90 40.61
CA GLN A 217 -25.36 11.52 40.52
C GLN A 217 -26.39 10.59 39.88
N LEU A 218 -26.03 9.93 38.78
CA LEU A 218 -26.90 8.98 38.08
C LEU A 218 -27.22 7.77 38.96
N ASN A 219 -26.23 7.22 39.68
CA ASN A 219 -26.46 6.12 40.61
C ASN A 219 -27.39 6.51 41.76
N LYS A 220 -27.28 7.75 42.29
CA LYS A 220 -28.22 8.26 43.30
C LYS A 220 -29.64 8.33 42.74
N LYS A 221 -29.83 8.88 41.54
CA LYS A 221 -31.15 8.93 40.86
C LYS A 221 -31.72 7.53 40.64
N LEU A 222 -30.90 6.60 40.15
CA LEU A 222 -31.28 5.22 39.92
C LEU A 222 -31.72 4.54 41.22
N TRP A 223 -30.98 4.73 42.31
CA TRP A 223 -31.35 4.20 43.63
C TRP A 223 -32.70 4.72 44.11
N VAL A 224 -32.93 6.03 44.04
CA VAL A 224 -34.22 6.65 44.43
C VAL A 224 -35.37 6.11 43.59
N LEU A 225 -35.21 6.05 42.27
CA LEU A 225 -36.23 5.54 41.35
C LEU A 225 -36.53 4.05 41.59
N THR A 226 -35.50 3.25 41.87
CA THR A 226 -35.67 1.82 42.19
C THR A 226 -36.44 1.64 43.48
N LYS A 227 -36.10 2.39 44.55
CA LYS A 227 -36.85 2.36 45.81
C LYS A 227 -38.28 2.86 45.65
N GLY A 228 -38.50 3.90 44.85
CA GLY A 228 -39.83 4.38 44.48
C GLY A 228 -40.66 3.32 43.77
N SER A 229 -40.06 2.64 42.77
CA SER A 229 -40.69 1.54 42.03
C SER A 229 -41.04 0.37 42.94
N ASP A 230 -40.11 -0.08 43.80
CA ASP A 230 -40.35 -1.15 44.77
C ASP A 230 -41.51 -0.80 45.71
N THR A 231 -41.57 0.45 46.16
CA THR A 231 -42.64 0.94 47.02
C THR A 231 -43.98 0.91 46.29
N CYS A 232 -44.05 1.43 45.07
CA CYS A 232 -45.27 1.38 44.24
C CYS A 232 -45.73 -0.06 43.99
N ARG A 233 -44.79 -0.98 43.70
CA ARG A 233 -45.08 -2.40 43.47
C ARG A 233 -45.66 -3.08 44.72
N ARG A 234 -45.15 -2.75 45.91
CA ARG A 234 -45.72 -3.21 47.19
C ARG A 234 -47.14 -2.69 47.39
N PHE A 235 -47.40 -1.42 47.08
CA PHE A 235 -48.75 -0.85 47.20
C PHE A 235 -49.76 -1.48 46.23
N VAL A 236 -49.34 -1.85 45.02
CA VAL A 236 -50.21 -2.58 44.07
C VAL A 236 -50.55 -3.98 44.60
N GLY A 237 -49.60 -4.69 45.21
CA GLY A 237 -49.86 -5.99 45.87
C GLY A 237 -50.74 -5.90 47.12
N ILE A 238 -50.85 -4.71 47.74
CA ILE A 238 -51.73 -4.45 48.89
C ILE A 238 -53.14 -4.03 48.44
N ARG A 239 -53.32 -3.57 47.18
CA ARG A 239 -54.59 -3.01 46.66
C ARG A 239 -55.39 -3.90 45.70
N GLY A 240 -54.99 -5.15 45.45
CA GLY A 240 -55.86 -6.17 44.81
C GLY A 240 -55.41 -7.57 45.22
N LEU A 241 -56.24 -8.47 45.76
CA LEU A 241 -57.69 -8.67 45.74
C LEU A 241 -58.12 -9.30 47.08
N ASP A 242 -59.07 -8.68 47.79
CA ASP A 242 -60.08 -9.42 48.56
C ASP A 242 -61.43 -9.11 47.89
N PRO A 243 -62.05 -10.12 47.26
CA PRO A 243 -63.49 -10.23 47.40
C PRO A 243 -63.84 -11.69 47.72
N ASN A 244 -64.06 -11.96 49.00
CA ASN A 244 -64.93 -13.07 49.39
C ASN A 244 -66.37 -12.56 49.43
N ASP A 245 -67.15 -12.91 48.40
CA ASP A 245 -68.54 -13.33 48.57
C ASP A 245 -68.88 -14.45 47.57
N THR A 246 -68.69 -15.67 48.08
CA THR A 246 -69.40 -16.95 47.92
C THR A 246 -69.89 -17.52 46.56
N ILE A 247 -69.31 -18.72 46.26
CA ILE A 247 -69.88 -20.01 45.81
C ILE A 247 -70.38 -20.14 44.35
N ASP A 248 -69.65 -20.88 43.49
CA ASP A 248 -69.91 -22.33 43.25
C ASP A 248 -68.80 -23.00 42.40
N ASP A 249 -68.67 -24.31 42.58
CA ASP A 249 -67.59 -25.22 42.19
C ASP A 249 -67.19 -25.29 40.69
N LYS A 250 -65.87 -25.39 40.44
CA LYS A 250 -65.23 -26.44 39.61
C LYS A 250 -63.69 -26.47 39.75
N LYS A 251 -63.18 -27.65 40.10
CA LYS A 251 -61.77 -28.07 40.30
C LYS A 251 -60.91 -28.07 39.00
N PRO A 252 -59.57 -28.27 39.03
CA PRO A 252 -58.60 -27.43 38.33
C PRO A 252 -57.74 -28.20 37.30
N GLN A 253 -56.97 -27.49 36.47
CA GLN A 253 -55.77 -28.03 35.82
C GLN A 253 -54.85 -26.93 35.26
N GLY A 254 -53.59 -26.93 35.70
CA GLY A 254 -52.43 -26.73 34.82
C GLY A 254 -51.91 -25.31 34.55
N LEU A 255 -50.93 -24.90 35.38
CA LEU A 255 -49.61 -24.38 35.00
C LEU A 255 -49.44 -23.14 34.08
N THR A 256 -48.67 -22.20 34.65
CA THR A 256 -47.52 -21.45 34.08
C THR A 256 -47.70 -20.14 33.32
N ALA A 257 -46.99 -19.15 33.91
CA ALA A 257 -46.08 -18.19 33.29
C ALA A 257 -46.67 -16.92 32.65
N LEU A 258 -46.43 -15.83 33.38
CA LEU A 258 -46.60 -14.42 33.03
C LEU A 258 -45.76 -14.05 31.81
N SER A 259 -46.36 -13.34 30.86
CA SER A 259 -45.69 -12.63 29.77
C SER A 259 -46.19 -11.18 29.72
N ASP A 260 -45.21 -10.27 29.76
CA ASP A 260 -45.09 -8.96 29.13
C ASP A 260 -46.33 -8.07 28.94
N LYS A 261 -46.30 -6.92 29.61
CA LYS A 261 -46.88 -5.67 29.10
C LYS A 261 -45.91 -4.53 29.46
N SER A 262 -45.28 -3.93 28.45
CA SER A 262 -45.83 -2.87 27.61
C SER A 262 -45.56 -1.51 28.25
N TYR A 263 -44.51 -0.86 27.76
CA TYR A 263 -44.28 0.56 27.91
C TYR A 263 -45.33 1.32 27.12
N CYS A 264 -45.93 2.34 27.72
CA CYS A 264 -46.53 3.44 26.99
C CYS A 264 -46.16 4.75 27.71
N SER A 265 -45.29 5.51 27.06
CA SER A 265 -44.85 6.84 27.46
C SER A 265 -45.96 7.85 27.17
N ILE A 266 -46.19 8.77 28.12
CA ILE A 266 -46.88 10.04 27.87
C ILE A 266 -45.83 11.13 28.06
N GLU A 267 -45.56 11.87 26.99
CA GLU A 267 -44.67 13.04 26.96
C GLU A 267 -45.35 14.25 27.60
N LEU A 268 -44.53 15.12 28.21
CA LEU A 268 -44.86 16.52 28.49
C LEU A 268 -43.84 17.41 27.77
N SER A 269 -44.38 18.38 27.05
CA SER A 269 -43.79 19.40 26.19
C SER A 269 -43.14 20.56 26.97
N GLU A 270 -42.08 21.14 26.40
CA GLU A 270 -41.71 22.55 26.59
C GLU A 270 -41.47 23.22 25.21
N GLU A 271 -42.18 24.33 24.99
CA GLU A 271 -42.06 25.35 23.92
C GLU A 271 -40.67 26.05 24.05
N ASP A 272 -40.05 26.76 23.11
CA ASP A 272 -40.30 27.22 21.74
C ASP A 272 -38.92 27.75 21.23
N VAL A 273 -38.71 27.81 19.91
CA VAL A 273 -38.13 28.95 19.13
C VAL A 273 -37.71 28.44 17.74
N ALA A 274 -38.33 29.06 16.75
CA ALA A 274 -38.36 28.78 15.32
C ALA A 274 -37.01 28.91 14.56
N ILE A 275 -36.94 28.28 13.37
CA ILE A 275 -36.97 28.96 12.05
C ILE A 275 -37.19 27.92 10.92
N GLU A 276 -38.29 28.16 10.20
CA GLU A 276 -38.77 27.80 8.85
C GLU A 276 -37.90 26.91 7.91
N SER A 277 -38.48 25.77 7.47
CA SER A 277 -38.96 25.45 6.09
C SER A 277 -37.86 24.98 5.13
N GLU A 278 -37.97 23.93 4.30
CA GLU A 278 -39.14 23.38 3.61
C GLU A 278 -38.79 22.01 2.96
N SER A 279 -39.80 21.13 2.85
CA SER A 279 -40.08 20.19 1.74
C SER A 279 -39.30 18.85 1.57
N ASP A 280 -39.98 17.78 2.01
CA ASP A 280 -40.37 16.54 1.29
C ASP A 280 -39.39 15.82 0.33
N ASN A 281 -39.09 14.54 0.62
CA ASN A 281 -39.78 13.41 -0.03
C ASN A 281 -39.42 12.02 0.57
N GLU A 282 -40.36 11.08 0.47
CA GLU A 282 -40.38 9.76 1.08
C GLU A 282 -39.57 8.63 0.37
N HIS A 283 -39.37 7.53 1.12
CA HIS A 283 -39.44 6.11 0.71
C HIS A 283 -38.14 5.33 0.33
N PRO A 284 -38.12 3.98 0.47
CA PRO A 284 -37.38 3.30 1.55
C PRO A 284 -36.29 2.31 1.08
N THR A 285 -35.50 1.83 2.05
CA THR A 285 -34.52 0.74 1.90
C THR A 285 -35.17 -0.59 1.47
N PRO A 286 -34.37 -1.52 0.90
CA PRO A 286 -34.24 -2.78 1.63
C PRO A 286 -32.82 -3.39 1.66
N ARG A 287 -32.61 -4.06 2.81
CA ARG A 287 -31.61 -5.04 3.25
C ARG A 287 -30.92 -5.94 2.20
N SER A 288 -29.65 -6.20 2.47
CA SER A 288 -28.85 -7.38 2.06
C SER A 288 -29.46 -8.73 2.46
N PRO A 289 -29.09 -9.81 1.77
CA PRO A 289 -29.08 -11.16 2.33
C PRO A 289 -27.66 -11.71 2.59
N ALA A 290 -27.61 -12.62 3.55
CA ALA A 290 -26.44 -13.30 4.09
C ALA A 290 -26.09 -14.61 3.34
N ILE A 291 -24.87 -15.09 3.61
CA ILE A 291 -24.20 -16.31 3.15
C ILE A 291 -24.79 -17.57 3.82
N PRO A 292 -24.75 -18.75 3.16
CA PRO A 292 -24.76 -20.05 3.83
C PRO A 292 -23.42 -20.80 3.75
N ASP A 293 -23.14 -21.47 4.88
CA ASP A 293 -22.03 -22.35 5.21
C ASP A 293 -22.25 -23.79 4.69
N GLN A 294 -21.18 -24.53 4.36
CA GLN A 294 -21.20 -25.98 4.19
C GLN A 294 -19.80 -26.63 4.30
N THR A 295 -19.67 -27.55 5.25
CA THR A 295 -18.51 -28.40 5.56
C THR A 295 -18.47 -29.72 4.77
N ALA A 296 -17.26 -30.18 4.41
CA ALA A 296 -16.67 -31.54 4.60
C ALA A 296 -15.96 -32.22 3.38
N LYS A 297 -14.63 -32.33 3.53
CA LYS A 297 -13.64 -33.39 3.16
C LYS A 297 -13.88 -34.38 2.01
N THR A 298 -12.90 -34.52 1.10
CA THR A 298 -12.29 -35.81 0.69
C THR A 298 -10.88 -35.59 0.08
N GLU A 299 -9.93 -36.48 0.39
CA GLU A 299 -8.58 -36.61 -0.19
C GLU A 299 -8.60 -37.13 -1.65
N PHE A 300 -7.62 -36.75 -2.49
CA PHE A 300 -6.88 -37.62 -3.43
C PHE A 300 -5.66 -36.88 -4.02
N ASP A 301 -4.59 -37.64 -4.23
CA ASP A 301 -3.23 -37.25 -4.64
C ASP A 301 -3.03 -36.92 -6.14
N HIS A 302 -1.92 -36.19 -6.37
CA HIS A 302 -1.07 -36.04 -7.57
C HIS A 302 -1.62 -35.38 -8.86
N GLU A 303 -1.06 -34.21 -9.20
CA GLU A 303 -0.19 -34.02 -10.38
C GLU A 303 0.41 -32.59 -10.40
N GLY A 304 1.66 -32.48 -10.86
CA GLY A 304 2.40 -31.23 -10.93
C GLY A 304 1.96 -30.34 -12.09
N HIS A 305 1.75 -29.05 -11.82
CA HIS A 305 1.65 -28.03 -12.85
C HIS A 305 2.55 -26.84 -12.53
N THR A 306 3.59 -26.72 -13.36
CA THR A 306 4.40 -25.51 -13.55
C THR A 306 3.53 -24.47 -14.24
N THR A 307 3.13 -23.41 -13.54
CA THR A 307 2.51 -22.23 -14.14
C THR A 307 3.58 -21.20 -14.50
N GLU A 308 3.76 -20.95 -15.80
CA GLU A 308 4.40 -19.74 -16.33
C GLU A 308 3.66 -18.48 -15.80
N PRO A 309 4.37 -17.41 -15.40
CA PRO A 309 3.73 -16.11 -15.21
C PRO A 309 3.67 -15.34 -16.55
N GLU A 310 2.49 -14.80 -16.83
CA GLU A 310 2.17 -13.93 -17.97
C GLU A 310 3.23 -12.85 -18.23
N GLN A 311 3.70 -12.78 -19.47
CA GLN A 311 4.56 -11.71 -19.96
C GLN A 311 3.79 -10.40 -20.08
N LEU A 312 4.17 -9.39 -19.29
CA LEU A 312 3.83 -8.00 -19.55
C LEU A 312 4.38 -7.56 -20.92
N SER A 313 3.49 -7.21 -21.84
CA SER A 313 3.87 -6.98 -23.24
C SER A 313 4.89 -5.84 -23.42
N ALA A 314 5.93 -6.11 -24.22
CA ALA A 314 7.02 -5.20 -24.56
C ALA A 314 6.57 -3.85 -25.18
N ALA A 315 5.31 -3.74 -25.62
CA ALA A 315 4.74 -2.52 -26.16
C ALA A 315 4.61 -1.41 -25.09
N HIS A 316 4.34 -1.76 -23.83
CA HIS A 316 4.12 -0.77 -22.76
C HIS A 316 5.43 -0.09 -22.33
N VAL A 317 6.54 -0.83 -22.32
CA VAL A 317 7.87 -0.31 -21.97
C VAL A 317 8.41 0.62 -23.06
N ARG A 318 8.24 0.25 -24.35
CA ARG A 318 8.65 1.10 -25.49
C ARG A 318 7.89 2.43 -25.54
N ALA A 319 6.59 2.43 -25.26
CA ALA A 319 5.78 3.66 -25.26
C ALA A 319 6.22 4.67 -24.20
N THR A 320 6.70 4.18 -23.05
CA THR A 320 7.11 5.02 -21.91
C THR A 320 8.47 5.69 -22.16
N ILE A 321 9.39 5.01 -22.84
CA ILE A 321 10.71 5.54 -23.21
C ILE A 321 10.59 6.63 -24.29
N ILE A 322 9.75 6.42 -25.30
CA ILE A 322 9.54 7.41 -26.39
C ILE A 322 8.91 8.70 -25.85
N LYS A 323 7.97 8.62 -24.90
CA LYS A 323 7.37 9.80 -24.26
C LYS A 323 8.38 10.63 -23.46
N ARG A 324 9.38 9.99 -22.84
CA ARG A 324 10.45 10.68 -22.09
C ARG A 324 11.46 11.39 -23.01
N GLY A 325 11.77 10.79 -24.16
CA GLY A 325 12.65 11.40 -25.18
C GLY A 325 12.09 12.71 -25.76
N LYS A 326 10.81 12.70 -26.19
CA LYS A 326 10.15 13.89 -26.78
C LYS A 326 10.00 15.06 -25.80
N LYS A 327 9.95 14.80 -24.49
CA LYS A 327 9.85 15.86 -23.46
C LYS A 327 11.19 16.56 -23.22
N LYS A 328 12.32 15.86 -23.41
CA LYS A 328 13.67 16.45 -23.28
C LYS A 328 14.04 17.33 -24.49
N GLU A 329 13.63 16.93 -25.69
CA GLU A 329 13.94 17.66 -26.92
C GLU A 329 13.21 19.02 -27.01
N LYS A 330 11.95 19.08 -26.53
CA LYS A 330 11.21 20.35 -26.41
C LYS A 330 11.78 21.33 -25.37
N ALA A 331 12.53 20.85 -24.39
CA ALA A 331 13.16 21.71 -23.38
C ALA A 331 14.48 22.33 -23.91
N ALA A 332 15.21 21.60 -24.76
CA ALA A 332 16.46 22.08 -25.36
C ALA A 332 16.24 23.18 -26.42
N ALA A 333 15.14 23.13 -27.17
CA ALA A 333 14.83 24.13 -28.20
C ALA A 333 14.44 25.53 -27.66
N LYS A 334 14.37 25.73 -26.34
CA LYS A 334 13.94 27.00 -25.72
C LYS A 334 15.07 27.82 -25.07
N MET A 335 16.33 27.40 -25.19
CA MET A 335 17.48 28.13 -24.64
C MET A 335 18.58 28.27 -25.71
N GLN A 336 18.48 29.30 -26.55
CA GLN A 336 19.63 29.82 -27.30
C GLN A 336 19.35 31.24 -27.82
N SER A 337 19.85 32.25 -27.09
CA SER A 337 20.56 33.40 -27.67
C SER A 337 21.37 34.09 -26.57
N PRO A 338 22.69 34.27 -26.74
CA PRO A 338 23.40 35.35 -26.07
C PRO A 338 24.01 36.33 -27.07
N VAL A 339 23.85 37.61 -26.72
CA VAL A 339 24.37 38.83 -27.36
C VAL A 339 25.87 38.98 -27.06
N GLU A 340 26.67 39.34 -28.07
CA GLU A 340 28.09 39.71 -27.95
C GLU A 340 28.29 41.09 -27.29
N PRO A 341 29.38 41.33 -26.54
CA PRO A 341 29.79 42.68 -26.17
C PRO A 341 31.04 43.16 -26.93
N GLU A 342 30.93 44.35 -27.51
CA GLU A 342 32.02 45.17 -28.05
C GLU A 342 32.93 45.69 -26.91
N PHE A 343 34.25 45.66 -27.12
CA PHE A 343 35.24 46.30 -26.27
C PHE A 343 35.78 47.57 -26.95
N GLU A 344 35.45 48.73 -26.39
CA GLU A 344 36.08 50.03 -26.68
C GLU A 344 37.22 50.30 -25.68
N TYR A 345 38.38 50.71 -26.20
CA TYR A 345 39.48 51.30 -25.43
C TYR A 345 39.34 52.83 -25.38
N PRO A 346 39.82 53.50 -24.32
CA PRO A 346 40.36 54.84 -24.52
C PRO A 346 41.73 55.08 -23.85
N ALA A 347 42.56 55.78 -24.64
CA ALA A 347 43.71 56.67 -24.38
C ALA A 347 44.82 56.25 -23.40
#